data_AF-A0AB38YER1-F1
#
_entry.id   AF-A0AB38YER1-F1
#
_cell.length_a   1.000
_cell.length_b   1.000
_cell.length_c   1.000
_cell.angle_alpha   90.00
_cell.angle_beta   90.00
_cell.angle_gamma   90.00
#
_symmetry.space_group_name_H-M   'P 1'
#
loop_
_entity.id
_entity.type
_entity.pdbx_description
1 polymer ?
#
loop_
_entity_poly.entity_id
_entity_poly.type
_entity_poly.pdbx_seq_one_letter_code
_entity_poly.pdbx_strand_id
1 'polypeptide(L)'
;MPTNAAGSYSRSSDIEWIIGESLTNLYVGLGRYCRGEKLSAFKFVQVFSADRLLDLLHIKHEIHSAEVDRYMPDRRAEVRLSLVEPLFEMFCQGYSKTPASALAQLQWLEENFSINDIMAKEIRRLAGESQLIA
;
A
#
# COMPACT_ATOMS: atom_id res chain seq x y z
N MET A 1 -8.44 6.81 9.42
CA MET A 1 -7.09 7.18 9.90
C MET A 1 -7.17 7.32 11.42
N PRO A 2 -6.36 6.59 12.20
CA PRO A 2 -6.27 6.84 13.63
C PRO A 2 -5.62 8.21 13.85
N THR A 3 -6.42 9.19 14.28
CA THR A 3 -5.95 10.50 14.71
C THR A 3 -5.78 10.49 16.22
N ASN A 4 -4.64 10.97 16.72
CA ASN A 4 -4.54 11.32 18.13
C ASN A 4 -4.95 12.78 18.34
N ALA A 5 -5.18 13.16 19.60
CA ALA A 5 -5.71 14.46 20.01
C ALA A 5 -4.89 15.69 19.56
N ALA A 6 -3.68 15.49 19.02
CA ALA A 6 -2.78 16.55 18.58
C ALA A 6 -2.71 16.73 17.05
N GLY A 7 -3.53 16.00 16.27
CA GLY A 7 -3.48 16.06 14.81
C GLY A 7 -2.22 15.45 14.19
N SER A 8 -1.47 14.66 14.96
CA SER A 8 -0.33 13.91 14.45
C SER A 8 -0.76 12.58 13.85
N TYR A 9 -0.05 12.13 12.82
CA TYR A 9 -0.27 10.82 12.21
C TYR A 9 0.17 9.74 13.20
N SER A 10 -0.81 9.03 13.77
CA SER A 10 -0.54 7.93 14.69
C SER A 10 -0.36 6.64 13.90
N ARG A 11 0.90 6.28 13.62
CA ARG A 11 1.24 4.99 13.03
C ARG A 11 0.82 3.86 13.93
N SER A 12 0.17 2.85 13.36
CA SER A 12 0.01 1.58 14.06
C SER A 12 1.37 0.87 14.11
N SER A 13 1.71 0.27 15.24
CA SER A 13 2.82 -0.68 15.35
C SER A 13 2.35 -2.13 15.21
N ASP A 14 1.04 -2.35 15.05
CA ASP A 14 0.45 -3.67 14.84
C ASP A 14 0.59 -4.06 13.36
N ILE A 15 1.54 -4.96 13.10
CA ILE A 15 1.88 -5.44 11.77
C ILE A 15 0.66 -6.11 11.11
N GLU A 16 -0.10 -6.93 11.84
CA GLU A 16 -1.27 -7.63 11.31
C GLU A 16 -2.35 -6.64 10.88
N TRP A 17 -2.57 -5.60 11.68
CA TRP A 17 -3.49 -4.52 11.31
C TRP A 17 -3.02 -3.78 10.05
N ILE A 18 -1.73 -3.45 9.94
CA ILE A 18 -1.16 -2.73 8.78
C ILE A 18 -1.32 -3.57 7.50
N ILE A 19 -1.00 -4.87 7.58
CA ILE A 19 -1.17 -5.82 6.47
C ILE A 19 -2.65 -5.90 6.07
N GLY A 20 -3.55 -6.10 7.04
CA GLY A 20 -4.98 -6.20 6.80
C GLY A 20 -5.55 -4.95 6.13
N GLU A 21 -5.14 -3.76 6.58
CA GLU A 21 -5.53 -2.48 5.99
C GLU A 21 -4.98 -2.32 4.56
N SER A 22 -3.73 -2.72 4.30
CA SER A 22 -3.17 -2.71 2.95
C SER A 22 -3.96 -3.64 2.01
N LEU A 23 -4.18 -4.90 2.40
CA LEU A 23 -4.94 -5.88 1.61
C LEU A 23 -6.37 -5.40 1.35
N THR A 24 -7.02 -4.79 2.34
CA THR A 24 -8.35 -4.18 2.19
C THR A 24 -8.33 -3.06 1.15
N ASN A 25 -7.33 -2.18 1.20
CA ASN A 25 -7.17 -1.10 0.23
C ASN A 25 -6.92 -1.64 -1.19
N LEU A 26 -6.13 -2.70 -1.35
CA LEU A 26 -5.94 -3.38 -2.64
C LEU A 26 -7.27 -3.94 -3.17
N TYR A 27 -7.99 -4.71 -2.36
CA TYR A 27 -9.26 -5.33 -2.73
C TYR A 27 -10.32 -4.29 -3.12
N VAL A 28 -10.54 -3.28 -2.27
CA VAL A 28 -11.50 -2.20 -2.52
C VAL A 28 -11.09 -1.38 -3.74
N GLY A 29 -9.80 -1.05 -3.87
CA GLY A 29 -9.27 -0.29 -4.98
C GLY A 29 -9.47 -0.98 -6.33
N LEU A 30 -9.15 -2.28 -6.41
CA LEU A 30 -9.39 -3.08 -7.61
C LEU A 30 -10.88 -3.22 -7.94
N GLY A 31 -11.73 -3.47 -6.94
CA GLY A 31 -13.18 -3.51 -7.14
C GLY A 31 -13.74 -2.21 -7.70
N ARG A 32 -13.23 -1.05 -7.25
CA ARG A 32 -13.55 0.27 -7.82
C ARG A 32 -13.05 0.42 -9.25
N TYR A 33 -11.85 -0.08 -9.55
CA TYR A 33 -11.29 -0.04 -10.89
C TYR A 33 -12.17 -0.80 -11.89
N CYS A 34 -12.60 -2.03 -11.55
CA CYS A 34 -13.49 -2.85 -12.39
C CYS A 34 -14.82 -2.16 -12.74
N ARG A 35 -15.29 -1.23 -11.90
CA ARG A 35 -16.51 -0.43 -12.15
C ARG A 35 -16.26 0.91 -12.86
N GLY A 36 -15.00 1.18 -13.25
CA GLY A 36 -14.62 2.43 -13.91
C GLY A 36 -14.29 3.60 -12.99
N GLU A 37 -14.29 3.42 -11.66
CA GLU A 37 -13.97 4.47 -10.68
C GLU A 37 -12.44 4.68 -10.53
N LYS A 38 -11.74 4.95 -11.65
CA LYS A 38 -10.27 4.87 -11.74
C LYS A 38 -9.50 5.79 -10.78
N LEU A 39 -9.95 7.03 -10.56
CA LEU A 39 -9.33 7.93 -9.56
C LEU A 39 -9.48 7.43 -8.13
N SER A 40 -10.64 6.87 -7.83
CA SER A 40 -10.92 6.27 -6.54
C SER A 40 -10.02 5.06 -6.31
N ALA A 41 -9.93 4.18 -7.31
CA ALA A 41 -9.05 3.02 -7.31
C ALA A 41 -7.57 3.41 -7.13
N PHE A 42 -7.10 4.41 -7.87
CA PHE A 42 -5.74 4.94 -7.77
C PHE A 42 -5.40 5.36 -6.33
N LYS A 43 -6.29 6.11 -5.67
CA LYS A 43 -6.08 6.55 -4.27
C LYS A 43 -5.97 5.37 -3.30
N PHE A 44 -6.84 4.37 -3.45
CA PHE A 44 -6.81 3.20 -2.57
C PHE A 44 -5.53 2.38 -2.75
N VAL A 45 -5.14 2.09 -3.99
CA VAL A 45 -3.98 1.25 -4.28
C VAL A 45 -2.66 2.00 -4.12
N GLN A 46 -2.49 3.10 -4.85
CA GLN A 46 -1.18 3.74 -5.00
C GLN A 46 -0.91 4.83 -3.95
N VAL A 47 -1.89 5.15 -3.10
CA VAL A 47 -1.69 6.08 -1.98
C VAL A 47 -1.91 5.35 -0.66
N PHE A 48 -3.15 4.93 -0.36
CA PHE A 48 -3.46 4.42 0.98
C PHE A 48 -2.80 3.08 1.29
N SER A 49 -2.77 2.14 0.33
CA SER A 49 -2.04 0.89 0.51
C SER A 49 -0.52 1.13 0.51
N ALA A 50 -0.01 1.95 -0.41
CA ALA A 50 1.42 2.30 -0.47
C ALA A 50 1.94 2.92 0.85
N ASP A 51 1.15 3.77 1.51
CA ASP A 51 1.48 4.30 2.84
C ASP A 51 1.63 3.19 3.88
N ARG A 52 0.78 2.16 3.85
CA ARG A 52 0.89 1.00 4.76
C ARG A 52 2.14 0.19 4.47
N LEU A 53 2.52 0.02 3.20
CA LEU A 53 3.77 -0.65 2.84
C LEU A 53 4.99 0.14 3.33
N LEU A 54 4.96 1.48 3.27
CA LEU A 54 5.99 2.31 3.86
C LEU A 54 6.06 2.16 5.39
N ASP A 55 4.92 2.06 6.07
CA ASP A 55 4.88 1.77 7.49
C ASP A 55 5.55 0.42 7.82
N LEU A 56 5.29 -0.64 7.03
CA LEU A 56 5.94 -1.95 7.16
C LEU A 56 7.45 -1.88 6.89
N LEU A 57 7.88 -1.10 5.91
CA LEU A 57 9.30 -0.88 5.63
C LEU A 57 10.02 -0.20 6.80
N HIS A 58 9.42 0.84 7.37
CA HIS A 58 9.98 1.48 8.56
C HIS A 58 10.10 0.51 9.74
N ILE A 59 9.12 -0.39 9.94
CA ILE A 59 9.19 -1.41 10.99
C ILE A 59 10.29 -2.44 10.69
N LYS A 60 10.34 -2.98 9.48
CA LYS A 60 11.29 -4.02 9.07
C LYS A 60 12.75 -3.55 9.15
N HIS A 61 12.99 -2.27 8.92
CA HIS A 61 14.31 -1.65 8.95
C HIS A 61 14.58 -0.87 10.25
N GLU A 62 13.73 -1.04 11.27
CA GLU A 62 13.89 -0.45 12.60
C GLU A 62 14.09 1.08 12.59
N ILE A 63 13.47 1.77 11.63
CA ILE A 63 13.59 3.23 11.48
C ILE A 63 12.93 3.92 12.67
N HIS A 64 13.70 4.68 13.43
CA HIS A 64 13.20 5.30 14.65
C HIS A 64 12.13 6.34 14.34
N SER A 65 11.12 6.43 15.21
CA SER A 65 10.01 7.36 15.02
C SER A 65 10.44 8.83 15.00
N ALA A 66 11.57 9.18 15.60
CA ALA A 66 12.16 10.51 15.57
C ALA A 66 12.75 10.90 14.20
N GLU A 67 13.08 9.92 13.36
CA GLU A 67 13.63 10.12 12.01
C GLU A 67 12.52 10.29 10.96
N VAL A 68 11.30 9.84 11.29
CA VAL A 68 10.12 9.93 10.44
C VAL A 68 9.35 11.20 10.76
N ASP A 69 8.97 11.95 9.72
CA ASP A 69 8.14 13.14 9.91
C ASP A 69 6.79 12.76 10.52
N ARG A 70 6.40 13.46 11.58
CA ARG A 70 5.22 13.18 12.41
C ARG A 70 3.89 13.38 11.66
N TYR A 71 3.89 14.13 10.57
CA TYR A 71 2.70 14.47 9.81
C TYR A 71 2.69 13.79 8.43
N MET A 72 3.87 13.62 7.83
CA MET A 72 4.05 13.08 6.47
C MET A 72 5.16 12.02 6.43
N PRO A 73 4.87 10.76 6.80
CA PRO A 73 5.88 9.71 6.90
C PRO A 73 6.64 9.40 5.60
N ASP A 74 6.07 9.76 4.46
CA ASP A 74 6.63 9.67 3.11
C ASP A 74 7.70 10.73 2.84
N ARG A 75 7.66 11.87 3.55
CA ARG A 75 8.63 12.96 3.37
C ARG A 75 10.06 12.46 3.60
N ARG A 76 10.88 12.47 2.53
CA ARG A 76 12.30 12.03 2.54
C ARG A 76 12.48 10.55 2.86
N ALA A 77 11.53 9.70 2.48
CA ALA A 77 11.64 8.26 2.69
C ALA A 77 12.89 7.66 2.00
N GLU A 78 13.28 8.18 0.84
CA GLU A 78 14.45 7.76 0.05
C GLU A 78 15.77 8.05 0.76
N VAL A 79 15.82 9.11 1.58
CA VAL A 79 17.00 9.44 2.40
C VAL A 79 17.17 8.43 3.53
N ARG A 80 16.05 7.92 4.07
CA ARG A 80 16.04 6.96 5.18
C ARG A 80 16.22 5.51 4.73
N LEU A 81 15.71 5.19 3.55
CA LEU A 81 15.58 3.83 3.04
C LEU A 81 15.90 3.81 1.54
N SER A 82 17.08 3.31 1.19
CA SER A 82 17.55 3.24 -0.21
C SER A 82 16.68 2.37 -1.13
N LEU A 83 15.91 1.45 -0.55
CA LEU A 83 14.97 0.57 -1.26
C LEU A 83 13.64 1.24 -1.63
N VAL A 84 13.35 2.44 -1.11
CA VAL A 84 12.06 3.10 -1.34
C VAL A 84 11.84 3.38 -2.82
N GLU A 85 12.79 4.03 -3.48
CA GLU A 85 12.67 4.39 -4.89
C GLU A 85 12.36 3.17 -5.79
N PRO A 86 13.16 2.09 -5.82
CA PRO A 86 12.87 0.94 -6.68
C PRO A 86 11.56 0.21 -6.32
N LEU A 87 11.15 0.17 -5.04
CA LEU A 87 9.87 -0.43 -4.67
C LEU A 87 8.69 0.44 -5.08
N PHE A 88 8.77 1.76 -4.88
CA PHE A 88 7.68 2.68 -5.16
C PHE A 88 7.49 2.93 -6.66
N GLU A 89 8.52 2.76 -7.49
CA GLU A 89 8.35 2.65 -8.95
C GLU A 89 7.38 1.51 -9.33
N MET A 90 7.43 0.38 -8.60
CA MET A 90 6.56 -0.76 -8.82
C MET A 90 5.19 -0.61 -8.13
N PHE A 91 5.14 0.02 -6.96
CA PHE A 91 3.91 0.21 -6.20
C PHE A 91 3.04 1.34 -6.72
N CYS A 92 3.62 2.30 -7.43
CA CYS A 92 2.96 3.53 -7.88
C CYS A 92 3.20 3.78 -9.38
N GLN A 93 2.80 2.82 -10.24
CA GLN A 93 3.06 2.86 -11.69
C GLN A 93 2.17 3.85 -12.48
N GLY A 94 1.35 4.63 -11.78
CA GLY A 94 0.50 5.65 -12.36
C GLY A 94 -0.92 5.19 -12.69
N TYR A 95 -1.74 6.15 -13.09
CA TYR A 95 -3.21 6.05 -13.16
C TYR A 95 -3.72 4.81 -13.91
N SER A 96 -3.21 4.59 -15.12
CA SER A 96 -3.65 3.49 -16.00
C SER A 96 -3.16 2.12 -15.53
N LYS A 97 -2.09 2.06 -14.72
CA LYS A 97 -1.44 0.83 -14.25
C LYS A 97 -1.83 0.46 -12.81
N THR A 98 -2.99 0.90 -12.35
CA THR A 98 -3.49 0.59 -11.00
C THR A 98 -3.58 -0.93 -10.72
N PRO A 99 -4.07 -1.79 -11.64
CA PRO A 99 -4.06 -3.23 -11.40
C PRO A 99 -2.65 -3.83 -11.28
N ALA A 100 -1.72 -3.39 -12.13
CA ALA A 100 -0.33 -3.83 -12.06
C ALA A 100 0.36 -3.38 -10.76
N SER A 101 0.06 -2.17 -10.30
CA SER A 101 0.53 -1.64 -9.00
C SER A 101 0.01 -2.48 -7.84
N ALA A 102 -1.28 -2.85 -7.86
CA ALA A 102 -1.88 -3.70 -6.83
C ALA A 102 -1.22 -5.09 -6.76
N LEU A 103 -0.92 -5.68 -7.91
CA LEU A 103 -0.22 -6.98 -7.98
C LEU A 103 1.22 -6.89 -7.46
N ALA A 104 1.96 -5.82 -7.79
CA ALA A 104 3.30 -5.61 -7.26
C ALA A 104 3.32 -5.44 -5.74
N GLN A 105 2.35 -4.69 -5.19
CA GLN A 105 2.19 -4.54 -3.74
C GLN A 105 1.82 -5.86 -3.06
N LEU A 106 0.89 -6.64 -3.63
CA LEU A 106 0.53 -7.96 -3.12
C LEU A 106 1.73 -8.91 -3.12
N GLN A 107 2.49 -8.95 -4.23
CA GLN A 107 3.66 -9.80 -4.34
C GLN A 107 4.69 -9.46 -3.25
N TRP A 108 4.99 -8.18 -3.05
CA TRP A 108 5.90 -7.76 -2.00
C TRP A 108 5.39 -8.17 -0.60
N LEU A 109 4.09 -8.05 -0.33
CA LEU A 109 3.51 -8.50 0.93
C LEU A 109 3.69 -10.01 1.14
N GLU A 110 3.46 -10.83 0.11
CA GLU A 110 3.62 -12.30 0.18
C GLU A 110 5.09 -12.73 0.33
N GLU A 111 6.03 -11.97 -0.25
CA GLU A 111 7.47 -12.24 -0.10
C GLU A 111 7.98 -11.91 1.31
N ASN A 112 7.29 -11.06 2.05
CA ASN A 112 7.76 -10.52 3.33
C ASN A 112 6.94 -10.95 4.55
N PHE A 113 5.69 -11.40 4.36
CA PHE A 113 4.75 -11.71 5.42
C PHE A 113 3.86 -12.91 5.08
N SER A 114 3.24 -13.50 6.11
CA SER A 114 2.22 -14.53 5.91
C SER A 114 0.89 -13.88 5.52
N ILE A 115 0.44 -14.10 4.28
CA ILE A 115 -0.78 -13.50 3.74
C ILE A 115 -1.91 -14.52 3.68
N ASN A 116 -3.15 -14.06 3.87
CA ASN A 116 -4.32 -14.90 3.69
C ASN A 116 -4.51 -15.27 2.21
N ASP A 117 -4.40 -16.56 1.89
CA ASP A 117 -4.51 -17.09 0.52
C ASP A 117 -5.83 -16.75 -0.18
N ILE A 118 -6.94 -16.68 0.54
CA ILE A 118 -8.25 -16.37 -0.03
C ILE A 118 -8.26 -14.91 -0.50
N MET A 119 -7.79 -14.00 0.34
CA MET A 119 -7.67 -12.58 -0.02
C MET A 119 -6.70 -12.36 -1.18
N ALA A 120 -5.55 -13.05 -1.16
CA ALA A 120 -4.56 -12.93 -2.23
C ALA A 120 -5.10 -13.44 -3.57
N LYS A 121 -5.87 -14.54 -3.58
CA LYS A 121 -6.56 -15.05 -4.78
C LYS A 121 -7.59 -14.07 -5.31
N GLU A 122 -8.36 -13.46 -4.42
CA GLU A 122 -9.41 -12.53 -4.80
C GLU A 122 -8.85 -11.22 -5.39
N ILE A 123 -7.75 -10.69 -4.82
CA ILE A 123 -7.01 -9.55 -5.38
C ILE A 123 -6.51 -9.88 -6.79
N ARG A 124 -5.90 -11.05 -6.99
CA ARG A 124 -5.45 -11.50 -8.33
C ARG A 124 -6.61 -11.62 -9.32
N ARG A 125 -7.75 -12.17 -8.88
CA ARG A 125 -8.96 -12.29 -9.70
C ARG A 125 -9.43 -10.92 -10.20
N LEU A 126 -9.61 -9.95 -9.29
CA LEU A 126 -10.04 -8.60 -9.64
C LEU A 126 -9.02 -7.85 -10.52
N ALA A 127 -7.72 -8.05 -10.28
CA ALA A 127 -6.68 -7.47 -11.12
C ALA A 127 -6.73 -8.03 -12.55
N GLY A 128 -6.98 -9.33 -12.71
CA GLY A 128 -7.19 -9.96 -14.02
C GLY A 128 -8.44 -9.44 -14.74
N GLU A 129 -9.55 -9.28 -14.03
CA GLU A 129 -10.77 -8.68 -14.59
C GLU A 129 -10.54 -7.23 -15.03
N SER A 130 -9.82 -6.46 -14.23
CA SER A 130 -9.48 -5.07 -14.55
C SER A 130 -8.69 -4.92 -15.86
N GLN A 131 -7.90 -5.93 -16.23
CA GLN A 131 -7.11 -5.93 -17.47
C GLN A 131 -7.96 -6.23 -18.71
N LEU A 132 -9.14 -6.85 -18.56
CA LEU A 132 -10.07 -7.09 -19.66
C LEU A 132 -10.91 -5.85 -20.02
N ILE A 133 -10.92 -4.83 -19.16
CA ILE A 133 -11.74 -3.61 -19.27
C ILE A 133 -10.88 -2.38 -19.62
N ALA A 134 -9.55 -2.52 -19.63
CA ALA A 134 -8.59 -1.46 -19.92
C ALA A 134 -8.28 -1.35 -21.43
#